data_AF-A0A087WR78-F1
#
_entry.id   AF-A0A087WR78-F1
#
_cell.length_a   1.000
_cell.length_b   1.000
_cell.length_c   1.000
_cell.angle_alpha   90.00
_cell.angle_beta   90.00
_cell.angle_gamma   90.00
#
_symmetry.space_group_name_H-M   'P 1'
#
loop_
_entity.id
_entity.type
_entity.pdbx_description
1 polymer ?
#
loop_
_entity_poly.entity_id
_entity_poly.type
_entity_poly.pdbx_seq_one_letter_code
_entity_poly.pdbx_strand_id
1 'polypeptide(L)'
;MVLPLVSRWSARVLWASPGWRRTYTQRACVGLKRLGCPRGVYSPLAHRAYSVVAGGPEVTLTPERYPVQRLPFSTVSEEDLAAFECIIPGRVITDPEQLQTCNVDWLKTVRGCSKVLLRPQTSEEVSQILRHCYKRNLAVNPQGGNTGMVGGSVPVFDEVILSTALMNQVISFHDVSGCPGFAEVLQTFRTCRGMLGEILSAFEFMDTECMQLVGQHLQ
;
A
#
# COMPACT_ATOMS: atom_id res chain seq x y z
N MET A 1 -19.58 -39.45 20.11
CA MET A 1 -20.57 -38.37 19.92
C MET A 1 -20.10 -37.14 20.68
N VAL A 2 -19.25 -36.30 20.07
CA VAL A 2 -18.96 -34.92 20.49
C VAL A 2 -18.53 -34.16 19.23
N LEU A 3 -19.34 -33.18 18.82
CA LEU A 3 -19.04 -32.23 17.75
C LEU A 3 -18.02 -31.17 18.22
N PRO A 4 -17.13 -30.66 17.36
CA PRO A 4 -16.54 -29.35 17.58
C PRO A 4 -17.41 -28.24 16.97
N LEU A 5 -17.72 -27.23 17.78
CA LEU A 5 -18.34 -25.97 17.34
C LEU A 5 -17.35 -25.21 16.45
N VAL A 6 -17.73 -25.04 15.18
CA VAL A 6 -17.12 -24.07 14.26
C VAL A 6 -17.87 -22.75 14.41
N SER A 7 -17.17 -21.70 14.86
CA SER A 7 -17.70 -20.33 14.85
C SER A 7 -17.71 -19.79 13.41
N ARG A 8 -18.88 -19.87 12.78
CA ARG A 8 -19.21 -19.29 11.47
C ARG A 8 -19.01 -17.77 11.47
N TRP A 9 -18.12 -17.26 10.62
CA TRP A 9 -18.25 -15.91 10.09
C TRP A 9 -19.22 -15.94 8.90
N SER A 10 -20.29 -15.15 9.00
CA SER A 10 -21.26 -14.97 7.91
C SER A 10 -20.76 -13.88 6.99
N ALA A 11 -20.14 -14.25 5.86
CA ALA A 11 -19.91 -13.34 4.76
C ALA A 11 -21.26 -13.05 4.09
N ARG A 12 -21.81 -11.85 4.34
CA ARG A 12 -22.96 -11.35 3.59
C ARG A 12 -22.48 -10.89 2.22
N VAL A 13 -22.80 -11.69 1.21
CA VAL A 13 -22.87 -11.29 -0.19
C VAL A 13 -23.83 -10.11 -0.31
N LEU A 14 -23.38 -9.01 -0.92
CA LEU A 14 -24.26 -7.93 -1.39
C LEU A 14 -23.92 -7.56 -2.82
N TRP A 15 -25.01 -7.40 -3.57
CA TRP A 15 -25.15 -7.47 -5.01
C TRP A 15 -24.78 -6.15 -5.71
N ALA A 16 -24.50 -6.26 -7.00
CA ALA A 16 -24.28 -5.16 -7.93
C ALA A 16 -25.49 -4.21 -8.02
N SER A 17 -25.22 -2.92 -8.29
CA SER A 17 -26.19 -2.01 -8.91
C SER A 17 -25.67 -1.57 -10.28
N PRO A 18 -26.48 -1.67 -11.35
CA PRO A 18 -26.10 -1.24 -12.68
C PRO A 18 -26.46 0.23 -12.91
N GLY A 19 -25.58 0.91 -13.65
CA GLY A 19 -25.96 2.12 -14.37
C GLY A 19 -25.16 3.34 -13.98
N TRP A 20 -24.22 3.71 -14.84
CA TRP A 20 -24.01 5.11 -15.24
C TRP A 20 -23.46 5.09 -16.67
N ARG A 21 -24.34 5.33 -17.64
CA ARG A 21 -23.94 5.78 -18.97
C ARG A 21 -23.66 7.27 -18.87
N ARG A 22 -22.44 7.70 -19.18
CA ARG A 22 -22.17 9.08 -19.60
C ARG A 22 -21.66 9.06 -21.04
N THR A 23 -22.53 9.49 -21.93
CA THR A 23 -22.18 9.93 -23.29
C THR A 23 -21.30 11.17 -23.19
N TYR A 24 -20.08 11.11 -23.72
CA TYR A 24 -19.26 12.29 -23.94
C TYR A 24 -19.36 12.68 -25.42
N THR A 25 -20.01 13.80 -25.69
CA THR A 25 -20.07 14.42 -27.02
C THR A 25 -18.72 15.06 -27.32
N GLN A 26 -18.06 14.58 -28.38
CA GLN A 26 -16.90 15.24 -28.98
C GLN A 26 -17.33 16.61 -29.54
N ARG A 27 -16.73 17.69 -29.03
CA ARG A 27 -16.64 18.95 -29.76
C ARG A 27 -15.26 19.04 -30.39
N ALA A 28 -15.27 19.00 -31.72
CA ALA A 28 -14.16 19.31 -32.58
C ALA A 28 -13.72 20.76 -32.39
N CYS A 29 -12.41 20.98 -32.28
CA CYS A 29 -11.78 22.26 -32.58
C CYS A 29 -10.92 22.10 -33.84
N VAL A 30 -11.04 23.13 -34.66
CA VAL A 30 -10.68 23.22 -36.06
C VAL A 30 -9.16 23.40 -36.25
N GLY A 31 -8.64 22.63 -37.20
CA GLY A 31 -7.58 22.98 -38.16
C GLY A 31 -6.43 23.89 -37.73
N LEU A 32 -5.22 23.33 -37.67
CA LEU A 32 -4.01 24.04 -38.07
C LEU A 32 -3.12 23.15 -38.94
N LYS A 33 -2.52 23.79 -39.94
CA LYS A 33 -1.99 23.24 -41.19
C LYS A 33 -0.68 22.46 -41.02
N ARG A 34 -0.50 21.48 -41.92
CA ARG A 34 0.74 20.75 -42.21
C ARG A 34 1.89 21.71 -42.55
N LEU A 35 3.03 21.55 -41.88
CA LEU A 35 4.35 21.95 -42.38
C LEU A 35 5.35 20.82 -42.12
N GLY A 36 6.22 20.59 -43.11
CA GLY A 36 6.91 19.33 -43.37
C GLY A 36 8.02 18.94 -42.39
N CYS A 37 8.35 17.65 -42.43
CA CYS A 37 9.51 17.05 -41.77
C CYS A 37 10.78 17.27 -42.59
N PRO A 38 11.90 17.62 -41.93
CA PRO A 38 13.23 17.22 -42.35
C PRO A 38 13.71 16.03 -41.50
N ARG A 39 14.40 15.09 -42.15
CA ARG A 39 15.03 13.93 -41.53
C ARG A 39 16.27 14.32 -40.72
N GLY A 40 16.35 13.76 -39.51
CA GLY A 40 17.60 13.26 -38.91
C GLY A 40 18.34 14.21 -37.96
N VAL A 41 18.30 13.92 -36.65
CA VAL A 41 19.46 13.95 -35.73
C VAL A 41 19.15 12.97 -34.57
N TYR A 42 20.06 12.02 -34.30
CA TYR A 42 20.07 11.20 -33.09
C TYR A 42 20.32 12.07 -31.85
N SER A 43 19.51 11.94 -30.80
CA SER A 43 19.82 12.52 -29.48
C SER A 43 19.78 11.43 -28.40
N PRO A 44 20.80 11.33 -27.53
CA PRO A 44 20.88 10.31 -26.50
C PRO A 44 20.05 10.68 -25.26
N LEU A 45 19.46 9.66 -24.64
CA LEU A 45 19.13 9.54 -23.21
C LEU A 45 18.60 10.80 -22.51
N ALA A 46 17.29 11.04 -22.61
CA ALA A 46 16.59 11.87 -21.64
C ALA A 46 16.43 11.06 -20.32
N HIS A 47 17.39 11.23 -19.40
CA HIS A 47 17.13 10.93 -18.00
C HIS A 47 15.93 11.77 -17.55
N ARG A 48 14.82 11.10 -17.23
CA ARG A 48 13.65 11.74 -16.63
C ARG A 48 14.02 12.14 -15.20
N ALA A 49 14.65 13.30 -15.06
CA ALA A 49 14.84 13.93 -13.77
C ALA A 49 13.44 14.27 -13.22
N TYR A 50 13.07 13.64 -12.11
CA TYR A 50 11.93 14.10 -11.31
C TYR A 50 12.38 15.38 -10.61
N SER A 51 12.04 16.52 -11.20
CA SER A 51 12.10 17.80 -10.49
C SER A 51 11.08 17.73 -9.36
N VAL A 52 11.55 17.55 -8.12
CA VAL A 52 10.74 17.76 -6.92
C VAL A 52 10.46 19.25 -6.85
N VAL A 53 9.26 19.65 -7.29
CA VAL A 53 8.76 20.99 -7.04
C VAL A 53 8.47 21.06 -5.54
N ALA A 54 9.38 21.66 -4.78
CA ALA A 54 9.09 22.12 -3.43
C ALA A 54 8.06 23.26 -3.54
N GLY A 55 6.86 23.05 -2.97
CA GLY A 55 5.84 24.10 -2.94
C GLY A 55 4.39 23.66 -3.20
N GLY A 56 3.99 22.46 -2.76
CA GLY A 56 2.57 22.18 -2.53
C GLY A 56 2.16 22.71 -1.14
N PRO A 57 0.89 23.11 -0.93
CA PRO A 57 0.41 23.43 0.42
C PRO A 57 0.63 22.22 1.34
N GLU A 58 1.20 22.46 2.52
CA GLU A 58 1.40 21.45 3.54
C GLU A 58 0.04 20.86 3.95
N VAL A 59 -0.09 19.53 3.92
CA VAL A 59 -1.34 18.85 4.27
C VAL A 59 -1.57 19.04 5.76
N THR A 60 -2.70 19.63 6.16
CA THR A 60 -3.06 19.83 7.57
C THR A 60 -3.13 18.50 8.33
N LEU A 61 -2.79 18.48 9.62
CA LEU A 61 -2.88 17.24 10.41
C LEU A 61 -4.33 16.76 10.49
N THR A 62 -4.54 15.44 10.40
CA THR A 62 -5.88 14.83 10.43
C THR A 62 -6.72 15.26 11.64
N PRO A 63 -6.17 15.35 12.87
CA PRO A 63 -6.93 15.78 14.06
C PRO A 63 -7.30 17.27 14.06
N GLU A 64 -6.61 18.10 13.30
CA GLU A 64 -6.97 19.52 13.13
C GLU A 64 -8.15 19.68 12.16
N ARG A 65 -8.27 18.75 11.20
CA ARG A 65 -9.33 18.75 10.18
C ARG A 65 -10.60 18.03 10.64
N TYR A 66 -10.46 16.96 11.40
CA TYR A 66 -11.57 16.12 11.85
C TYR A 66 -11.62 16.08 13.37
N PRO A 67 -12.82 16.13 14.00
CA PRO A 67 -12.96 16.13 15.45
C PRO A 67 -12.77 14.72 16.04
N VAL A 68 -11.60 14.13 15.82
CA VAL A 68 -11.20 12.83 16.33
C VAL A 68 -10.33 13.00 17.56
N GLN A 69 -10.48 12.11 18.54
CA GLN A 69 -9.70 12.12 19.77
C GLN A 69 -8.69 10.98 19.76
N ARG A 70 -7.48 11.28 20.26
CA ARG A 70 -6.45 10.26 20.43
C ARG A 70 -6.86 9.32 21.57
N LEU A 71 -6.85 8.03 21.29
CA LEU A 71 -7.07 6.99 22.29
C LEU A 71 -5.89 6.94 23.29
N PRO A 72 -6.08 6.36 24.49
CA PRO A 72 -5.08 6.35 25.57
C PRO A 72 -3.95 5.33 25.32
N PHE A 73 -3.31 5.39 24.15
CA PHE A 73 -2.08 4.65 23.85
C PHE A 73 -0.87 5.35 24.48
N SER A 74 0.16 4.58 24.79
CA SER A 74 1.45 5.14 25.17
C SER A 74 2.12 5.85 24.00
N THR A 75 3.14 6.65 24.30
CA THR A 75 3.99 7.32 23.31
C THR A 75 5.33 6.60 23.21
N VAL A 76 5.93 6.62 22.03
CA VAL A 76 7.25 6.01 21.79
C VAL A 76 8.32 6.72 22.64
N SER A 77 9.08 5.94 23.40
CA SER A 77 10.22 6.38 24.21
C SER A 77 11.55 5.97 23.59
N GLU A 78 12.67 6.49 24.11
CA GLU A 78 14.02 6.11 23.68
C GLU A 78 14.30 4.62 23.94
N GLU A 79 13.74 4.06 25.01
CA GLU A 79 13.82 2.62 25.30
C GLU A 79 13.08 1.79 24.25
N ASP A 80 11.97 2.30 23.73
CA ASP A 80 11.22 1.65 22.65
C ASP A 80 12.01 1.68 21.34
N LEU A 81 12.67 2.82 21.02
CA LEU A 81 13.55 2.92 19.86
C LEU A 81 14.73 1.96 19.95
N ALA A 82 15.38 1.87 21.11
CA ALA A 82 16.46 0.91 21.35
C ALA A 82 15.98 -0.55 21.22
N ALA A 83 14.78 -0.86 21.69
CA ALA A 83 14.18 -2.19 21.53
C ALA A 83 13.91 -2.52 20.06
N PHE A 84 13.35 -1.57 19.29
CA PHE A 84 13.15 -1.75 17.86
C PHE A 84 14.47 -1.91 17.11
N GLU A 85 15.49 -1.13 17.46
CA GLU A 85 16.82 -1.22 16.84
C GLU A 85 17.48 -2.56 17.14
N CYS A 86 17.25 -3.15 18.31
CA CYS A 86 17.69 -4.51 18.62
C CYS A 86 16.96 -5.58 17.78
N ILE A 87 15.68 -5.38 17.46
CA ILE A 87 14.87 -6.33 16.68
C ILE A 87 15.20 -6.20 15.17
N ILE A 88 15.32 -4.97 14.66
CA ILE A 88 15.56 -4.66 13.25
C ILE A 88 16.70 -3.63 13.05
N PRO A 89 17.97 -4.02 13.27
CA PRO A 89 19.10 -3.11 13.17
C PRO A 89 19.18 -2.36 11.84
N GLY A 90 19.36 -1.03 11.89
CA GLY A 90 19.45 -0.15 10.73
C GLY A 90 18.14 0.08 9.97
N ARG A 91 17.01 -0.38 10.52
CA ARG A 91 15.68 -0.32 9.85
C ARG A 91 14.61 0.39 10.67
N VAL A 92 15.02 1.10 11.72
CA VAL A 92 14.20 2.07 12.47
C VAL A 92 14.48 3.47 11.92
N ILE A 93 13.47 4.11 11.33
CA ILE A 93 13.59 5.44 10.73
C ILE A 93 12.88 6.47 11.59
N THR A 94 13.63 7.45 12.07
CA THR A 94 13.16 8.59 12.88
C THR A 94 13.42 9.94 12.22
N ASP A 95 14.10 9.94 11.07
CA ASP A 95 14.38 11.14 10.29
C ASP A 95 13.08 11.81 9.81
N PRO A 96 12.79 13.07 10.21
CA PRO A 96 11.56 13.74 9.86
C PRO A 96 11.32 13.86 8.36
N GLU A 97 12.38 14.02 7.55
CA GLU A 97 12.24 14.19 6.10
C GLU A 97 11.72 12.90 5.43
N GLN A 98 12.27 11.74 5.81
CA GLN A 98 11.79 10.44 5.34
C GLN A 98 10.36 10.16 5.81
N LEU A 99 10.02 10.53 7.05
CA LEU A 99 8.70 10.31 7.63
C LEU A 99 7.60 11.15 7.00
N GLN A 100 7.90 12.28 6.36
CA GLN A 100 6.88 13.11 5.67
C GLN A 100 6.09 12.27 4.65
N THR A 101 6.78 11.46 3.86
CA THR A 101 6.16 10.67 2.79
C THR A 101 5.26 9.54 3.30
N CYS A 102 5.60 8.99 4.46
CA CYS A 102 4.82 7.91 5.09
C CYS A 102 3.64 8.44 5.92
N ASN A 103 3.66 9.71 6.33
CA ASN A 103 2.59 10.33 7.10
C ASN A 103 1.48 10.94 6.24
N VAL A 104 1.69 11.16 4.93
CA VAL A 104 0.70 11.76 4.03
C VAL A 104 0.11 10.69 3.11
N ASP A 105 -1.22 10.69 2.96
CA ASP A 105 -1.91 9.74 2.08
C ASP A 105 -1.73 10.06 0.59
N TRP A 106 -2.11 9.12 -0.25
CA TRP A 106 -2.03 9.26 -1.71
C TRP A 106 -2.77 10.49 -2.26
N LEU A 107 -3.94 10.83 -1.70
CA LEU A 107 -4.74 11.95 -2.15
C LEU A 107 -4.26 13.30 -1.57
N LYS A 108 -3.29 13.28 -0.65
CA LYS A 108 -2.79 14.46 0.08
C LYS A 108 -3.92 15.20 0.81
N THR A 109 -4.83 14.43 1.40
CA THR A 109 -6.01 14.93 2.11
C THR A 109 -5.93 14.71 3.62
N VAL A 110 -5.19 13.70 4.06
CA VAL A 110 -4.98 13.38 5.48
C VAL A 110 -3.49 13.22 5.77
N ARG A 111 -3.09 13.63 6.97
CA ARG A 111 -1.70 13.57 7.43
C ARG A 111 -1.62 13.16 8.90
N GLY A 112 -0.79 12.18 9.21
CA GLY A 112 -0.41 11.78 10.56
C GLY A 112 0.81 12.56 11.10
N CYS A 113 1.19 12.28 12.34
CA CYS A 113 2.36 12.86 13.00
C CYS A 113 3.25 11.78 13.65
N SER A 114 3.33 10.61 13.02
CA SER A 114 4.21 9.54 13.48
C SER A 114 5.68 9.96 13.41
N LYS A 115 6.41 9.57 14.45
CA LYS A 115 7.84 9.86 14.64
C LYS A 115 8.74 8.66 14.38
N VAL A 116 8.16 7.51 14.03
CA VAL A 116 8.91 6.28 13.82
C VAL A 116 8.29 5.41 12.73
N LEU A 117 9.15 4.96 11.82
CA LEU A 117 8.84 4.01 10.77
C LEU A 117 9.72 2.78 10.93
N LEU A 118 9.09 1.61 11.02
CA LEU A 118 9.76 0.31 11.14
C LEU A 118 9.66 -0.43 9.81
N ARG A 119 10.77 -0.98 9.33
CA ARG A 119 10.84 -1.72 8.06
C ARG A 119 11.33 -3.16 8.27
N PRO A 120 10.50 -4.07 8.81
CA PRO A 120 10.85 -5.49 8.93
C PRO A 120 11.03 -6.17 7.57
N GLN A 121 11.77 -7.27 7.55
CA GLN A 121 11.99 -8.16 6.41
C GLN A 121 11.33 -9.52 6.60
N THR A 122 11.09 -9.94 7.84
CA THR A 122 10.57 -11.28 8.17
C THR A 122 9.30 -11.21 9.03
N SER A 123 8.51 -12.29 8.99
CA SER A 123 7.33 -12.44 9.83
C SER A 123 7.68 -12.51 11.33
N GLU A 124 8.86 -13.06 11.65
CA GLU A 124 9.39 -13.15 13.01
C GLU A 124 9.68 -11.76 13.59
N GLU A 125 10.33 -10.88 12.82
CA GLU A 125 10.56 -9.48 13.23
C GLU A 125 9.23 -8.75 13.46
N VAL A 126 8.25 -8.91 12.57
CA VAL A 126 6.90 -8.35 12.75
C VAL A 126 6.29 -8.85 14.06
N SER A 127 6.37 -10.15 14.34
CA SER A 127 5.85 -10.74 15.58
C SER A 127 6.52 -10.14 16.83
N GLN A 128 7.84 -9.96 16.80
CA GLN A 128 8.59 -9.36 17.91
C GLN A 128 8.23 -7.88 18.11
N ILE A 129 8.13 -7.10 17.02
CA ILE A 129 7.69 -5.70 17.05
C ILE A 129 6.30 -5.59 17.66
N LEU A 130 5.32 -6.35 17.16
CA LEU A 130 3.94 -6.30 17.65
C LEU A 130 3.84 -6.76 19.11
N ARG A 131 4.66 -7.74 19.52
CA ARG A 131 4.75 -8.17 20.93
C ARG A 131 5.26 -7.04 21.82
N HIS A 132 6.25 -6.27 21.37
CA HIS A 132 6.75 -5.10 22.10
C HIS A 132 5.68 -4.01 22.19
N CYS A 133 5.06 -3.64 21.06
CA CYS A 133 3.99 -2.65 21.01
C CYS A 133 2.80 -3.03 21.89
N TYR A 134 2.41 -4.31 21.91
CA TYR A 134 1.35 -4.81 22.77
C TYR A 134 1.68 -4.63 24.26
N LYS A 135 2.88 -5.03 24.70
CA LYS A 135 3.33 -4.87 26.09
C LYS A 135 3.39 -3.39 26.51
N ARG A 136 3.75 -2.52 25.57
CA ARG A 136 3.91 -1.08 25.79
C ARG A 136 2.64 -0.28 25.51
N ASN A 137 1.56 -0.92 25.06
CA ASN A 137 0.33 -0.26 24.62
C ASN A 137 0.59 0.86 23.57
N LEU A 138 1.44 0.58 22.58
CA LEU A 138 1.71 1.48 21.45
C LEU A 138 0.77 1.15 20.29
N ALA A 139 0.16 2.19 19.70
CA ALA A 139 -0.62 2.05 18.48
C ALA A 139 0.29 1.81 17.27
N VAL A 140 -0.19 1.00 16.32
CA VAL A 140 0.56 0.62 15.12
C VAL A 140 -0.31 0.88 13.88
N ASN A 141 0.27 1.54 12.88
CA ASN A 141 -0.33 1.76 11.57
C ASN A 141 0.40 0.91 10.51
N PRO A 142 -0.17 -0.22 10.07
CA PRO A 142 0.42 -1.02 8.99
C PRO A 142 0.35 -0.28 7.66
N GLN A 143 1.45 -0.27 6.91
CA GLN A 143 1.55 0.44 5.63
C GLN A 143 2.20 -0.42 4.55
N GLY A 144 1.45 -0.64 3.46
CA GLY A 144 1.96 -1.25 2.22
C GLY A 144 2.54 -0.20 1.27
N GLY A 145 2.02 -0.14 0.05
CA GLY A 145 2.46 0.84 -0.97
C GLY A 145 1.97 2.29 -0.78
N ASN A 146 1.21 2.57 0.29
CA ASN A 146 0.60 3.88 0.58
C ASN A 146 -0.23 4.48 -0.58
N THR A 147 -0.98 3.65 -1.31
CA THR A 147 -1.85 4.05 -2.43
C THR A 147 -3.34 3.98 -2.10
N GLY A 148 -3.70 3.80 -0.82
CA GLY A 148 -5.10 3.72 -0.39
C GLY A 148 -5.83 5.05 -0.57
N MET A 149 -7.09 5.00 -1.02
CA MET A 149 -7.91 6.20 -1.28
C MET A 149 -8.86 6.57 -0.14
N VAL A 150 -8.83 5.83 0.97
CA VAL A 150 -9.74 6.01 2.12
C VAL A 150 -9.03 6.51 3.38
N GLY A 151 -7.76 6.91 3.26
CA GLY A 151 -6.94 7.42 4.38
C GLY A 151 -6.43 6.38 5.38
N GLY A 152 -6.79 5.10 5.22
CA GLY A 152 -6.40 4.03 6.16
C GLY A 152 -4.95 3.55 6.07
N SER A 153 -4.14 4.07 5.15
CA SER A 153 -2.72 3.69 5.01
C SER A 153 -1.77 4.59 5.78
N VAL A 154 -2.25 5.67 6.40
CA VAL A 154 -1.45 6.63 7.17
C VAL A 154 -1.98 6.80 8.59
N PRO A 155 -1.11 7.13 9.56
CA PRO A 155 -1.51 7.40 10.94
C PRO A 155 -2.50 8.57 11.05
N VAL A 156 -3.34 8.56 12.09
CA VAL A 156 -4.16 9.74 12.44
C VAL A 156 -3.37 10.66 13.38
N PHE A 157 -2.64 10.07 14.32
CA PHE A 157 -1.81 10.72 15.33
C PHE A 157 -0.35 10.22 15.19
N ASP A 158 0.20 9.68 16.26
CA ASP A 158 1.60 9.28 16.46
C ASP A 158 1.79 7.75 16.43
N GLU A 159 0.89 7.01 15.78
CA GLU A 159 0.98 5.56 15.65
C GLU A 159 2.30 5.15 14.98
N VAL A 160 2.94 4.08 15.46
CA VAL A 160 4.16 3.52 14.87
C VAL A 160 3.84 3.01 13.47
N ILE A 161 4.51 3.53 12.44
CA ILE A 161 4.30 3.04 11.07
C ILE A 161 5.06 1.74 10.88
N LEU A 162 4.35 0.66 10.54
CA LEU A 162 4.94 -0.65 10.24
C LEU A 162 4.88 -0.89 8.73
N SER A 163 5.99 -0.68 8.03
CA SER A 163 6.05 -0.80 6.58
C SER A 163 6.47 -2.20 6.13
N THR A 164 5.69 -2.79 5.22
CA THR A 164 6.02 -4.09 4.60
C THR A 164 6.90 -3.94 3.36
N ALA A 165 7.47 -2.76 3.09
CA ALA A 165 8.20 -2.48 1.85
C ALA A 165 9.41 -3.42 1.60
N LEU A 166 10.02 -3.95 2.67
CA LEU A 166 11.14 -4.89 2.58
C LEU A 166 10.72 -6.36 2.64
N MET A 167 9.46 -6.67 2.97
CA MET A 167 8.89 -8.02 2.96
C MET A 167 8.42 -8.39 1.54
N ASN A 168 9.35 -8.41 0.59
CA ASN A 168 9.06 -8.45 -0.86
C ASN A 168 9.55 -9.73 -1.56
N GLN A 169 9.86 -10.78 -0.79
CA GLN A 169 10.35 -12.05 -1.32
C GLN A 169 9.19 -12.97 -1.71
N VAL A 170 9.30 -13.60 -2.87
CA VAL A 170 8.39 -14.67 -3.30
C VAL A 170 8.83 -15.97 -2.63
N ILE A 171 7.94 -16.59 -1.86
CA ILE A 171 8.25 -17.81 -1.09
C ILE A 171 8.12 -19.06 -1.96
N SER A 172 7.01 -19.20 -2.69
CA SER A 172 6.74 -20.33 -3.57
C SER A 172 5.76 -19.92 -4.68
N PHE A 173 5.73 -20.71 -5.76
CA PHE A 173 4.82 -20.53 -6.88
C PHE A 173 4.16 -21.87 -7.24
N HIS A 174 2.84 -21.87 -7.38
CA HIS A 174 2.08 -23.02 -7.83
C HIS A 174 1.61 -22.81 -9.27
N ASP A 175 1.83 -23.80 -10.12
CA ASP A 175 1.55 -23.84 -11.55
C ASP A 175 0.05 -23.89 -11.91
N VAL A 176 -0.83 -24.11 -10.93
CA VAL A 176 -2.30 -24.16 -11.09
C VAL A 176 -2.89 -22.78 -11.46
N SER A 177 -2.17 -21.67 -11.28
CA SER A 177 -2.67 -20.30 -11.49
C SER A 177 -2.88 -19.89 -12.95
N GLY A 178 -2.82 -20.82 -13.92
CA GLY A 178 -2.98 -20.52 -15.35
C GLY A 178 -1.85 -19.70 -15.96
N CYS A 179 -0.73 -19.54 -15.25
CA CYS A 179 0.50 -18.89 -15.71
C CYS A 179 1.66 -19.86 -15.50
N PRO A 180 2.57 -20.01 -16.49
CA PRO A 180 3.64 -21.01 -16.43
C PRO A 180 4.73 -20.67 -15.39
N GLY A 181 4.74 -19.47 -14.83
CA GLY A 181 5.71 -19.02 -13.86
C GLY A 181 5.41 -17.63 -13.28
N PHE A 182 6.16 -17.26 -12.24
CA PHE A 182 6.05 -15.94 -11.60
C PHE A 182 6.41 -14.80 -12.56
N ALA A 183 7.35 -15.02 -13.48
CA ALA A 183 7.75 -14.01 -14.45
C ALA A 183 6.58 -13.60 -15.35
N GLU A 184 5.78 -14.58 -15.79
CA GLU A 184 4.60 -14.38 -16.63
C GLU A 184 3.46 -13.77 -15.83
N VAL A 185 3.28 -14.15 -14.56
CA VAL A 185 2.34 -13.46 -13.66
C VAL A 185 2.73 -11.99 -13.52
N LEU A 186 4.00 -11.69 -13.27
CA LEU A 186 4.47 -10.31 -13.11
C LEU A 186 4.31 -9.50 -14.40
N GLN A 187 4.60 -10.12 -15.55
CA GLN A 187 4.41 -9.50 -16.86
C GLN A 187 2.93 -9.23 -17.15
N THR A 188 2.06 -10.19 -16.84
CA THR A 188 0.61 -10.05 -16.95
C THR A 188 0.13 -8.92 -16.04
N PHE A 189 0.54 -8.91 -14.78
CA PHE A 189 0.20 -7.86 -13.83
C PHE A 189 0.67 -6.48 -14.30
N ARG A 190 1.91 -6.34 -14.77
CA ARG A 190 2.43 -5.06 -15.29
C ARG A 190 1.65 -4.57 -16.50
N THR A 191 1.33 -5.47 -17.43
CA THR A 191 0.51 -5.19 -18.61
C THR A 191 -0.89 -4.74 -18.20
N CYS A 192 -1.56 -5.51 -17.34
CA CYS A 192 -2.89 -5.18 -16.84
C CYS A 192 -2.86 -3.87 -16.04
N ARG A 193 -1.82 -3.58 -15.26
CA ARG A 193 -1.70 -2.29 -14.55
C ARG A 193 -1.57 -1.12 -15.52
N GLY A 194 -0.90 -1.31 -16.65
CA GLY A 194 -0.83 -0.31 -17.72
C GLY A 194 -2.16 -0.12 -18.47
N MET A 195 -2.91 -1.20 -18.68
CA MET A 195 -4.15 -1.19 -19.48
C MET A 195 -5.43 -0.94 -18.67
N LEU A 196 -5.45 -1.37 -17.41
CA LEU A 196 -6.60 -1.47 -16.50
C LEU A 196 -6.30 -0.81 -15.14
N GLY A 197 -5.42 0.20 -15.12
CA GLY A 197 -4.92 0.82 -13.90
C GLY A 197 -5.99 1.36 -12.94
N GLU A 198 -7.20 1.67 -13.44
CA GLU A 198 -8.35 2.09 -12.62
C GLU A 198 -9.09 0.93 -11.96
N ILE A 199 -8.98 -0.29 -12.49
CA ILE A 199 -9.77 -1.47 -12.07
C ILE A 199 -8.95 -2.39 -11.17
N LEU A 200 -7.63 -2.46 -11.35
CA LEU A 200 -6.75 -3.22 -10.47
C LEU A 200 -6.48 -2.45 -9.17
N SER A 201 -7.49 -2.39 -8.29
CA SER A 201 -7.42 -1.69 -7.01
C SER A 201 -6.97 -2.58 -5.84
N ALA A 202 -7.07 -3.90 -5.98
CA ALA A 202 -6.71 -4.85 -4.91
C ALA A 202 -6.24 -6.19 -5.48
N PHE A 203 -5.23 -6.78 -4.83
CA PHE A 203 -4.99 -8.22 -4.86
C PHE A 203 -5.67 -8.82 -3.63
N GLU A 204 -6.50 -9.84 -3.83
CA GLU A 204 -7.06 -10.60 -2.72
C GLU A 204 -6.04 -11.63 -2.23
N PHE A 205 -5.89 -11.73 -0.91
CA PHE A 205 -5.13 -12.79 -0.28
C PHE A 205 -5.99 -14.06 -0.29
N MET A 206 -5.48 -15.12 -0.91
CA MET A 206 -5.95 -16.47 -0.63
C MET A 206 -4.94 -17.14 0.31
N ASP A 207 -5.43 -17.71 1.40
CA ASP A 207 -4.60 -18.46 2.32
C ASP A 207 -4.24 -19.85 1.77
N THR A 208 -3.35 -20.54 2.46
CA THR A 208 -2.87 -21.87 2.06
C THR A 208 -4.01 -22.90 2.03
N GLU A 209 -4.99 -22.81 2.93
CA GLU A 209 -6.12 -23.76 2.95
C GLU A 209 -7.04 -23.56 1.74
N CYS A 210 -7.35 -22.31 1.38
CA CYS A 210 -8.07 -21.97 0.15
C CYS A 210 -7.34 -22.48 -1.09
N MET A 211 -6.01 -22.30 -1.16
CA MET A 211 -5.21 -22.81 -2.27
C MET A 211 -5.19 -24.35 -2.32
N GLN A 212 -5.14 -25.03 -1.16
CA GLN A 212 -5.23 -26.49 -1.09
C GLN A 212 -6.59 -27.00 -1.59
N LEU A 213 -7.69 -26.35 -1.20
CA LEU A 213 -9.03 -26.70 -1.67
C LEU A 213 -9.18 -26.52 -3.19
N VAL A 214 -8.65 -25.43 -3.74
CA VAL A 214 -8.58 -25.20 -5.19
C VAL A 214 -7.82 -26.36 -5.85
N GLY A 215 -6.64 -26.70 -5.35
CA GLY A 215 -5.84 -27.82 -5.89
C GLY A 215 -6.52 -29.19 -5.79
N GLN A 216 -7.30 -29.45 -4.73
CA GLN A 216 -8.02 -30.71 -4.52
C GLN A 216 -9.26 -30.86 -5.40
N HIS A 217 -9.89 -29.76 -5.80
CA HIS A 217 -11.21 -29.78 -6.46
C HIS A 217 -11.23 -29.27 -7.90
N LEU A 218 -10.13 -28.69 -8.41
CA LEU A 218 -9.98 -28.28 -9.81
C LEU A 218 -9.24 -29.29 -10.69
N GLN A 219 -8.81 -30.44 -10.14
CA GLN A 219 -8.30 -31.58 -10.93
C GLN A 219 -9.41 -32.53 -11.35
#